data_AF-A0A315ARC1-F1
#
_entry.id   AF-A0A315ARC1-F1
#
_cell.length_a   1.000
_cell.length_b   1.000
_cell.length_c   1.000
_cell.angle_alpha   90.00
_cell.angle_beta   90.00
_cell.angle_gamma   90.00
#
_symmetry.space_group_name_H-M   'P 1'
#
loop_
_entity.id
_entity.type
_entity.pdbx_description
1 polymer ?
#
loop_
_entity_poly.entity_id
_entity_poly.type
_entity_poly.pdbx_seq_one_letter_code
_entity_poly.pdbx_strand_id
1 'polypeptide(L)'
;MAWVGAALWASQVHAATQMVTLSCAVAYMPERSTWVREVQIDWDRKTIRAVRIDGLAPYSYSVNPQGLSTAIDNERIQLDLNQAQWSSDFRGLASGRGRCDVVAPS
;
A
#
# COMPACT_ATOMS: atom_id res chain seq x y z
N MET A 1 -10.97 -23.29 52.15
CA MET A 1 -11.48 -22.73 50.88
C MET A 1 -10.29 -22.29 50.05
N ALA A 2 -9.81 -23.15 49.14
CA ALA A 2 -8.64 -22.87 48.31
C ALA A 2 -9.10 -22.61 46.88
N TRP A 3 -8.86 -21.39 46.39
CA TRP A 3 -9.12 -21.00 45.00
C TRP A 3 -7.89 -21.35 44.16
N VAL A 4 -8.03 -22.32 43.27
CA VAL A 4 -7.03 -22.59 42.23
C VAL A 4 -7.33 -21.66 41.06
N GLY A 5 -6.64 -20.53 41.01
CA GLY A 5 -6.69 -19.63 39.86
C GLY A 5 -5.95 -20.23 38.69
N ALA A 6 -6.68 -20.81 37.73
CA ALA A 6 -6.12 -21.25 36.45
C ALA A 6 -5.71 -20.00 35.65
N ALA A 7 -4.41 -19.76 35.53
CA ALA A 7 -3.86 -18.76 34.64
C ALA A 7 -4.13 -19.21 33.19
N LEU A 8 -5.03 -18.53 32.49
CA LEU A 8 -5.24 -18.69 31.05
C LEU A 8 -4.11 -17.96 30.33
N TRP A 9 -3.15 -18.73 29.82
CA TRP A 9 -2.12 -18.21 28.93
C TRP A 9 -2.76 -18.00 27.56
N ALA A 10 -3.19 -16.78 27.27
CA ALA A 10 -3.67 -16.42 25.94
C ALA A 10 -2.48 -16.35 24.98
N SER A 11 -2.27 -17.40 24.19
CA SER A 11 -1.31 -17.38 23.09
C SER A 11 -1.78 -16.38 22.03
N GLN A 12 -1.03 -15.30 21.85
CA GLN A 12 -1.31 -14.31 20.81
C GLN A 12 -0.84 -14.86 19.46
N VAL A 13 -1.78 -15.42 18.69
CA VAL A 13 -1.52 -15.82 17.30
C VAL A 13 -1.35 -14.55 16.47
N HIS A 14 -0.10 -14.17 16.19
CA HIS A 14 0.17 -13.12 15.22
C HIS A 14 -0.21 -13.63 13.82
N ALA A 15 -1.05 -12.87 13.12
CA ALA A 15 -1.35 -13.19 11.73
C ALA A 15 -0.07 -13.05 10.89
N ALA A 16 0.22 -14.05 10.06
CA ALA A 16 1.32 -13.97 9.12
C ALA A 16 1.10 -12.77 8.19
N THR A 17 2.12 -11.92 8.08
CA THR A 17 2.12 -10.81 7.13
C THR A 17 2.30 -11.37 5.72
N GLN A 18 1.42 -10.95 4.81
CA GLN A 18 1.44 -11.27 3.40
C GLN A 18 1.92 -10.06 2.63
N MET A 19 2.76 -10.26 1.62
CA MET A 19 3.16 -9.21 0.70
C MET A 19 2.24 -9.25 -0.52
N VAL A 20 1.65 -8.11 -0.85
CA VAL A 20 0.89 -7.89 -2.09
C VAL A 20 1.69 -6.94 -2.96
N THR A 21 1.99 -7.36 -4.18
CA THR A 21 2.66 -6.50 -5.17
C THR A 21 1.65 -6.08 -6.23
N LEU A 22 1.62 -4.78 -6.52
CA LEU A 22 0.86 -4.19 -7.62
C LEU A 22 1.84 -3.64 -8.67
N SER A 23 1.54 -3.87 -9.94
CA SER A 23 2.19 -3.21 -11.07
C SER A 23 1.24 -2.17 -11.63
N CYS A 24 1.59 -0.89 -11.54
CA CYS A 24 0.75 0.23 -11.97
C CYS A 24 1.33 0.89 -13.23
N ALA A 25 0.64 0.79 -14.36
CA ALA A 25 1.02 1.49 -15.59
C ALA A 25 0.48 2.92 -15.56
N VAL A 26 1.33 3.89 -15.18
CA VAL A 26 0.95 5.29 -14.93
C VAL A 26 1.38 6.18 -16.09
N ALA A 27 0.41 6.83 -16.74
CA ALA A 27 0.65 7.87 -17.72
C ALA A 27 0.83 9.22 -17.01
N TYR A 28 1.96 9.88 -17.26
CA TYR A 28 2.32 11.17 -16.69
C TYR A 28 2.13 12.31 -17.70
N MET A 29 1.40 13.34 -17.27
CA MET A 29 1.13 14.55 -18.04
C MET A 29 1.87 15.74 -17.41
N PRO A 30 2.37 16.70 -18.22
CA PRO A 30 2.11 16.87 -19.66
C PRO A 30 3.06 16.12 -20.60
N GLU A 31 4.10 15.45 -20.08
CA GLU A 31 5.15 14.81 -20.90
C GLU A 31 4.66 13.64 -21.77
N ARG A 32 3.50 13.05 -21.43
CA ARG A 32 2.87 11.91 -22.13
C ARG A 32 3.71 10.63 -22.09
N SER A 33 4.48 10.45 -21.01
CA SER A 33 5.28 9.25 -20.79
C SER A 33 4.54 8.29 -19.86
N THR A 34 4.51 7.00 -20.20
CA THR A 34 3.96 5.94 -19.33
C THR A 34 5.08 5.20 -18.64
N TRP A 35 5.00 5.11 -17.32
CA TRP A 35 5.97 4.43 -16.46
C TRP A 35 5.25 3.36 -15.64
N VAL A 36 5.88 2.19 -15.50
CA VAL A 36 5.36 1.14 -14.62
C VAL A 36 5.91 1.39 -13.22
N ARG A 37 5.01 1.59 -12.26
CA ARG A 37 5.33 1.78 -10.83
C ARG A 37 5.02 0.50 -10.08
N GLU A 38 5.96 0.02 -9.28
CA GLU A 38 5.70 -1.11 -8.38
C GLU A 38 5.18 -0.59 -7.04
N VAL A 39 4.16 -1.22 -6.50
CA VAL A 39 3.68 -0.97 -5.14
C VAL A 39 3.74 -2.28 -4.36
N GLN A 40 4.49 -2.31 -3.27
CA GLN A 40 4.51 -3.44 -2.35
C GLN A 40 3.76 -3.06 -1.08
N ILE A 41 2.83 -3.91 -0.66
CA ILE A 41 2.01 -3.71 0.53
C ILE A 41 2.16 -4.94 1.43
N ASP A 42 2.69 -4.73 2.63
CA ASP A 42 2.71 -5.76 3.67
C ASP A 42 1.40 -5.69 4.45
N TRP A 43 0.63 -6.77 4.44
CA TRP A 43 -0.72 -6.83 5.02
C TRP A 43 -0.89 -8.09 5.89
N ASP A 44 -1.35 -7.93 7.13
CA ASP A 44 -1.54 -9.05 8.07
C ASP A 44 -3.00 -9.55 8.14
N ARG A 45 -3.78 -9.29 7.08
CA ARG A 45 -5.23 -9.51 6.99
C ARG A 45 -6.10 -8.55 7.79
N LYS A 46 -5.51 -7.64 8.57
CA LYS A 46 -6.24 -6.62 9.34
C LYS A 46 -5.74 -5.21 9.06
N THR A 47 -4.44 -5.04 8.98
CA THR A 47 -3.79 -3.74 8.88
C THR A 47 -2.67 -3.80 7.86
N ILE A 48 -2.53 -2.72 7.06
CA ILE A 48 -1.31 -2.50 6.28
C ILE A 48 -0.19 -2.18 7.27
N ARG A 49 0.91 -2.93 7.18
CA ARG A 49 2.08 -2.82 8.05
C ARG A 49 3.18 -1.99 7.42
N ALA A 50 3.38 -2.14 6.11
CA ALA A 50 4.33 -1.35 5.35
C ALA A 50 3.85 -1.13 3.92
N VAL A 51 4.35 -0.08 3.31
CA VAL A 51 4.14 0.28 1.91
C VAL A 51 5.51 0.60 1.32
N ARG A 52 5.76 0.17 0.09
CA ARG A 52 6.87 0.64 -0.73
C ARG A 52 6.37 1.02 -2.11
N ILE A 53 6.89 2.11 -2.66
CA ILE A 53 6.68 2.52 -4.05
C ILE A 53 8.04 2.41 -4.73
N ASP A 54 8.17 1.56 -5.74
CA ASP A 54 9.42 1.25 -6.44
C ASP A 54 10.56 0.88 -5.46
N GLY A 55 10.23 0.11 -4.43
CA GLY A 55 11.16 -0.31 -3.37
C GLY A 55 11.42 0.75 -2.27
N LEU A 56 11.01 2.00 -2.47
CA LEU A 56 11.19 3.08 -1.51
C LEU A 56 10.06 3.10 -0.47
N ALA A 57 10.43 3.13 0.82
CA ALA A 57 9.46 3.31 1.90
C ALA A 57 9.12 4.81 2.04
N PRO A 58 7.85 5.22 1.92
CA PRO A 58 7.47 6.60 2.14
C PRO A 58 7.62 6.98 3.61
N TYR A 59 7.84 8.27 3.88
CA TYR A 59 7.92 8.78 5.26
C TYR A 59 6.65 8.49 6.08
N SER A 60 5.49 8.59 5.43
CA SER A 60 4.21 8.23 6.02
C SER A 60 3.22 7.78 4.94
N TYR A 61 2.18 7.08 5.39
CA TYR A 61 1.04 6.72 4.56
C TYR A 61 -0.23 6.74 5.41
N SER A 62 -1.38 6.90 4.77
CA SER A 62 -2.69 6.81 5.41
C SER A 62 -3.58 5.85 4.65
N VAL A 63 -4.32 5.03 5.41
CA VAL A 63 -5.28 4.08 4.87
C VAL A 63 -6.68 4.63 5.07
N ASN A 64 -7.50 4.58 4.03
CA ASN A 64 -8.90 4.98 4.04
C ASN A 64 -9.76 3.88 3.38
N PRO A 65 -11.10 3.98 3.40
CA PRO A 65 -11.96 2.93 2.85
C PRO A 65 -11.79 2.65 1.35
N GLN A 66 -11.24 3.60 0.58
CA GLN A 66 -10.99 3.44 -0.87
C GLN A 66 -9.61 2.84 -1.15
N GLY A 67 -8.66 3.05 -0.25
CA GLY A 67 -7.31 2.51 -0.38
C GLY A 67 -6.28 3.29 0.42
N LEU A 68 -5.24 3.75 -0.25
CA LEU A 68 -4.01 4.25 0.36
C LEU A 68 -3.62 5.62 -0.19
N SER A 69 -3.17 6.52 0.68
CA SER A 69 -2.53 7.78 0.31
C SER A 69 -1.09 7.81 0.83
N THR A 70 -0.16 8.32 0.04
CA THR A 70 1.24 8.51 0.45
C THR A 70 1.94 9.59 -0.37
N ALA A 71 3.22 9.84 -0.12
CA ALA A 71 4.04 10.71 -0.93
C ALA A 71 5.52 10.27 -0.96
N ILE A 72 6.13 10.33 -2.15
CA ILE A 72 7.56 10.12 -2.40
C ILE A 72 8.04 11.18 -3.40
N ASP A 73 9.24 11.73 -3.22
CA ASP A 73 9.89 12.62 -4.21
C ASP A 73 9.03 13.77 -4.76
N ASN A 74 8.27 14.43 -3.88
CA ASN A 74 7.27 15.47 -4.21
C ASN A 74 6.02 15.00 -4.98
N GLU A 75 5.92 13.72 -5.31
CA GLU A 75 4.71 13.11 -5.83
C GLU A 75 3.77 12.76 -4.68
N ARG A 76 2.56 13.33 -4.67
CA ARG A 76 1.48 12.88 -3.79
C ARG A 76 0.71 11.79 -4.52
N ILE A 77 0.62 10.61 -3.94
CA ILE A 77 0.11 9.40 -4.59
C ILE A 77 -1.16 8.94 -3.87
N GLN A 78 -2.19 8.63 -4.65
CA GLN A 78 -3.42 8.00 -4.21
C GLN A 78 -3.59 6.69 -4.97
N LEU A 79 -3.78 5.60 -4.23
CA LEU A 79 -4.12 4.29 -4.75
C LEU A 79 -5.56 3.97 -4.34
N ASP A 80 -6.45 3.88 -5.31
CA ASP A 80 -7.76 3.28 -5.14
C ASP A 80 -7.61 1.77 -5.33
N LEU A 81 -7.67 1.04 -4.22
CA LEU A 81 -7.47 -0.42 -4.22
C LEU A 81 -8.75 -1.17 -4.62
N ASN A 82 -9.91 -0.52 -4.56
CA ASN A 82 -11.18 -1.11 -4.99
C ASN A 82 -11.32 -1.07 -6.51
N GLN A 83 -10.81 0.00 -7.14
CA GLN A 83 -10.84 0.18 -8.59
C GLN A 83 -9.51 -0.18 -9.28
N ALA A 84 -8.49 -0.54 -8.49
CA ALA A 84 -7.14 -0.80 -8.95
C ALA A 84 -6.61 0.37 -9.82
N GLN A 85 -6.66 1.59 -9.26
CA GLN A 85 -6.26 2.81 -9.95
C GLN A 85 -5.22 3.61 -9.16
N TRP A 86 -4.26 4.13 -9.91
CA TRP A 86 -3.29 5.12 -9.46
C TRP A 86 -3.74 6.51 -9.88
N SER A 87 -3.64 7.49 -8.96
CA SER A 87 -3.65 8.91 -9.29
C SER A 87 -2.55 9.61 -8.51
N SER A 88 -1.86 10.57 -9.13
CA SER A 88 -0.85 11.36 -8.45
C SER A 88 -0.71 12.79 -8.96
N ASP A 89 -0.09 13.63 -8.13
CA ASP A 89 0.22 15.02 -8.43
C ASP A 89 1.63 15.37 -7.91
N PHE A 90 2.49 15.85 -8.80
CA PHE A 90 3.81 16.42 -8.50
C PHE A 90 3.69 17.90 -8.14
N ARG A 91 2.88 18.20 -7.12
CA ARG A 91 2.62 19.57 -6.63
C ARG A 91 2.22 20.55 -7.75
N GLY A 92 1.39 20.11 -8.69
CA GLY A 92 0.91 20.89 -9.82
C GLY A 92 1.85 20.96 -11.04
N LEU A 93 3.05 20.38 -10.97
CA LEU A 93 3.99 20.35 -12.11
C LEU A 93 3.67 19.23 -13.10
N ALA A 94 3.23 18.09 -12.59
CA ALA A 94 2.82 16.94 -13.38
C ALA A 94 1.72 16.16 -12.65
N SER A 95 0.95 15.38 -13.40
CA SER A 95 -0.04 14.45 -12.82
C SER A 95 0.11 13.08 -13.42
N GLY A 96 -0.10 12.04 -12.62
CA GLY A 96 -0.08 10.66 -13.05
C GLY A 96 -1.46 10.02 -12.91
N ARG A 97 -1.88 9.24 -13.89
CA ARG A 97 -3.03 8.33 -13.76
C ARG A 97 -2.73 6.99 -14.41
N GLY A 98 -3.17 5.90 -13.78
CA GLY A 98 -2.85 4.57 -14.27
C GLY A 98 -3.73 3.47 -13.72
N ARG A 99 -3.74 2.32 -14.40
CA ARG A 99 -4.32 1.09 -13.88
C ARG A 99 -3.25 0.31 -13.13
N CYS A 100 -3.64 -0.32 -12.03
CA CYS A 100 -2.82 -1.25 -11.28
C CYS A 100 -3.35 -2.68 -11.47
N ASP A 101 -2.44 -3.64 -11.49
CA ASP A 101 -2.76 -5.07 -11.53
C ASP A 101 -1.99 -5.78 -10.42
N VAL A 102 -2.64 -6.73 -9.74
CA VAL A 102 -1.96 -7.58 -8.75
C VAL A 102 -0.99 -8.50 -9.48
N VAL A 103 0.27 -8.50 -9.05
CA VAL A 103 1.31 -9.39 -9.57
C VAL A 103 1.23 -10.70 -8.79
N ALA A 104 1.14 -11.82 -9.50
CA ALA A 104 1.17 -13.13 -8.86
C ALA A 104 2.54 -13.34 -8.19
N PRO A 105 2.59 -13.85 -6.95
CA PRO A 105 3.86 -14.24 -6.35
C PRO A 105 4.46 -15.37 -7.20
N SER A 106 5.75 -15.23 -7.55
CA SER A 106 6.52 -16.24 -8.28
C SER A 106 6.91 -17.42 -7.41
#